data_AF-A0A6M8VC51-F1
#
_entry.id   AF-A0A6M8VC51-F1
#
_cell.length_a   1.000
_cell.length_b   1.000
_cell.length_c   1.000
_cell.angle_alpha   90.00
_cell.angle_beta   90.00
_cell.angle_gamma   90.00
#
_symmetry.space_group_name_H-M   'P 1'
#
loop_
_entity.id
_entity.type
_entity.pdbx_description
1 polymer ?
#
loop_
_entity_poly.entity_id
_entity_poly.type
_entity_poly.pdbx_seq_one_letter_code
_entity_poly.pdbx_strand_id
1 'polypeptide(L)'
;MFRFYQSDDDEEAIFIVDESHLVSDNYHQSVDLRFGSGRLLHDFLEFADLENTKRKIVFIGDSFQLSLGKKEESSLNPEYLFQEYGFKNKAFQLIDKENKSIIVSEALKTVNCIRQQSFNNLSFNFSENIRQLAKDDLKTEIENSLQTKSDAHILSFSNADAQKVNYWIKNSILKNGNDITNGDLIIFGNNIRVEDEHDPFAEPTKIYNGQFATTLEVSQNIISESIKLKGKEDDVILNFREIKLHLNGTNHQANVLSFENFRLSDKGEISKEEIISFNIFLNRLAEKEIQNFKSGKYQADDELKSLLEKYDSKNRKGITKLQKALQKQLRNIPSSDYYKFKNSAQLRFGWALTVHKSMSYKWNEIYFNVETGGGKTNENYFKWIYTGLIRATQKVSLINYEPISPFFKLTINPAVPKIDKGKELFYVADTMADLSNFNKTTSEKFKFPDIENKSSLLQLFQFVENKIAQNNLSINLINHPNYQELYEIKGSSGEVATVSIYYNNKGQFKMPTLMKSTPKGIWRRTFKSVEIGKPNFRFYFYSKQLAKNDIRAIKPTTKIKENWFWLHYTSSLQRHNSI
;
A
#
# COMPACT_ATOMS: atom_id res chain seq x y z
N MET A 1 -21.91 15.50 21.10
CA MET A 1 -22.70 15.39 19.88
C MET A 1 -22.85 16.79 19.34
N PHE A 2 -22.13 17.11 18.27
CA PHE A 2 -22.34 18.36 17.54
C PHE A 2 -23.55 18.12 16.64
N ARG A 3 -24.64 18.85 16.84
CA ARG A 3 -25.78 18.81 15.90
C ARG A 3 -25.37 19.57 14.64
N PHE A 4 -25.67 19.01 13.46
CA PHE A 4 -25.64 19.78 12.23
C PHE A 4 -26.79 20.80 12.28
N TYR A 5 -26.51 22.03 11.88
CA TYR A 5 -27.55 23.03 11.66
C TYR A 5 -28.19 22.76 10.29
N GLN A 6 -29.41 23.23 10.05
CA GLN A 6 -29.95 23.26 8.70
C GLN A 6 -29.16 24.29 7.87
N SER A 7 -29.03 24.07 6.56
CA SER A 7 -28.38 25.04 5.68
C SER A 7 -29.17 26.35 5.61
N ASP A 8 -28.49 27.46 5.88
CA ASP A 8 -29.00 28.82 5.70
C ASP A 8 -28.85 29.33 4.24
N ASP A 9 -28.34 28.48 3.33
CA ASP A 9 -28.21 28.83 1.91
C ASP A 9 -29.58 28.94 1.24
N ASP A 10 -29.64 29.53 0.05
CA ASP A 10 -30.89 29.67 -0.72
C ASP A 10 -31.60 28.31 -0.96
N GLU A 11 -32.93 28.30 -0.98
CA GLU A 11 -33.73 27.09 -1.26
C GLU A 11 -33.55 26.56 -2.69
N GLU A 12 -32.90 27.31 -3.59
CA GLU A 12 -32.55 26.91 -4.95
C GLU A 12 -31.03 26.71 -5.14
N ALA A 13 -30.25 26.68 -4.06
CA ALA A 13 -28.79 26.51 -4.11
C ALA A 13 -28.35 25.18 -4.74
N ILE A 14 -27.16 25.21 -5.36
CA ILE A 14 -26.51 24.01 -5.90
C ILE A 14 -25.23 23.77 -5.12
N PHE A 15 -25.17 22.64 -4.42
CA PHE A 15 -23.95 22.16 -3.78
C PHE A 15 -23.11 21.36 -4.77
N ILE A 16 -21.85 21.75 -4.94
CA ILE A 16 -20.86 21.00 -5.71
C ILE A 16 -19.86 20.42 -4.73
N VAL A 17 -19.78 19.10 -4.67
CA VAL A 17 -18.89 18.38 -3.77
C VAL A 17 -17.78 17.77 -4.60
N ASP A 18 -16.57 18.29 -4.45
CA ASP A 18 -15.38 17.70 -5.07
C ASP A 18 -14.77 16.63 -4.17
N GLU A 19 -13.98 15.73 -4.76
CA GLU A 19 -13.40 14.54 -4.11
C GLU A 19 -14.44 13.71 -3.31
N SER A 20 -15.65 13.60 -3.87
CA SER A 20 -16.81 12.91 -3.29
C SER A 20 -16.56 11.43 -2.97
N HIS A 21 -15.55 10.82 -3.58
CA HIS A 21 -15.12 9.46 -3.25
C HIS A 21 -14.64 9.31 -1.78
N LEU A 22 -14.35 10.42 -1.11
CA LEU A 22 -14.02 10.49 0.33
C LEU A 22 -15.26 10.68 1.23
N VAL A 23 -16.43 10.94 0.66
CA VAL A 23 -17.70 11.14 1.36
C VAL A 23 -18.51 9.84 1.32
N SER A 24 -18.78 9.27 2.49
CA SER A 24 -19.51 8.01 2.65
C SER A 24 -20.29 7.96 3.97
N ASP A 25 -21.13 6.94 4.11
CA ASP A 25 -21.87 6.63 5.34
C ASP A 25 -21.15 5.71 6.32
N ASN A 26 -19.85 5.51 6.10
CA ASN A 26 -19.05 4.75 7.04
C ASN A 26 -19.04 5.45 8.42
N TYR A 27 -19.33 4.69 9.47
CA TYR A 27 -19.42 5.23 10.83
C TYR A 27 -18.02 5.61 11.36
N HIS A 28 -17.87 6.87 11.75
CA HIS A 28 -16.66 7.40 12.35
C HIS A 28 -16.95 8.03 13.72
N GLN A 29 -16.26 7.53 14.74
CA GLN A 29 -16.26 8.08 16.08
C GLN A 29 -14.84 7.97 16.65
N SER A 30 -14.30 9.09 17.13
CA SER A 30 -13.11 9.06 17.98
C SER A 30 -13.51 8.94 19.45
N VAL A 31 -12.54 8.65 20.32
CA VAL A 31 -12.77 8.39 21.76
C VAL A 31 -13.59 9.50 22.43
N ASP A 32 -13.35 10.76 22.05
CA ASP A 32 -14.02 11.91 22.66
C ASP A 32 -14.94 12.69 21.72
N LEU A 33 -14.92 12.36 20.43
CA LEU A 33 -15.55 13.18 19.41
C LEU A 33 -16.35 12.35 18.42
N ARG A 34 -17.64 12.67 18.36
CA ARG A 34 -18.53 12.29 17.27
C ARG A 34 -19.17 13.56 16.71
N PHE A 35 -18.92 13.80 15.42
CA PHE A 35 -19.61 14.81 14.63
C PHE A 35 -20.95 14.24 14.16
N GLY A 36 -22.03 15.02 14.25
CA GLY A 36 -23.37 14.62 13.81
C GLY A 36 -23.80 13.22 14.26
N SER A 37 -24.34 12.46 13.32
CA SER A 37 -24.66 11.04 13.46
C SER A 37 -23.40 10.14 13.52
N GLY A 38 -22.27 10.65 13.03
CA GLY A 38 -21.03 9.90 12.81
C GLY A 38 -20.90 9.40 11.38
N ARG A 39 -21.82 9.76 10.48
CA ARG A 39 -21.84 9.39 9.06
C ARG A 39 -21.89 10.67 8.22
N LEU A 40 -20.82 10.95 7.50
CA LEU A 40 -20.65 12.25 6.84
C LEU A 40 -21.66 12.47 5.70
N LEU A 41 -21.93 11.44 4.90
CA LEU A 41 -22.89 11.54 3.79
C LEU A 41 -24.31 11.79 4.33
N HIS A 42 -24.76 11.00 5.30
CA HIS A 42 -26.03 11.20 5.99
C HIS A 42 -26.17 12.62 6.54
N ASP A 43 -25.19 13.07 7.32
CA ASP A 43 -25.21 14.39 7.96
C ASP A 43 -25.24 15.51 6.91
N PHE A 44 -24.56 15.34 5.77
CA PHE A 44 -24.55 16.30 4.67
C PHE A 44 -25.86 16.34 3.88
N LEU A 45 -26.49 15.19 3.65
CA LEU A 45 -27.80 15.11 2.98
C LEU A 45 -28.90 15.73 3.84
N GLU A 46 -28.88 15.48 5.16
CA GLU A 46 -29.79 16.13 6.13
C GLU A 46 -29.58 17.65 6.14
N PHE A 47 -28.32 18.11 6.13
CA PHE A 47 -27.98 19.53 6.04
C PHE A 47 -28.51 20.20 4.76
N ALA A 48 -28.38 19.53 3.62
CA ALA A 48 -28.77 20.07 2.32
C ALA A 48 -30.30 20.16 2.15
N ASP A 49 -31.06 19.31 2.84
CA ASP A 49 -32.53 19.30 2.87
C ASP A 49 -33.17 19.29 1.46
N LEU A 50 -32.82 18.28 0.67
CA LEU A 50 -33.29 18.14 -0.72
C LEU A 50 -34.79 17.82 -0.85
N GLU A 51 -35.43 17.35 0.23
CA GLU A 51 -36.84 16.98 0.21
C GLU A 51 -37.76 18.19 0.37
N ASN A 52 -37.36 19.17 1.20
CA ASN A 52 -38.18 20.34 1.49
C ASN A 52 -37.76 21.59 0.70
N THR A 53 -36.69 21.49 -0.10
CA THR A 53 -36.17 22.61 -0.92
C THR A 53 -36.06 22.21 -2.39
N LYS A 54 -35.68 23.17 -3.25
CA LYS A 54 -35.34 22.92 -4.67
C LYS A 54 -33.83 22.78 -4.89
N ARG A 55 -33.07 22.61 -3.80
CA ARG A 55 -31.61 22.51 -3.84
C ARG A 55 -31.18 21.28 -4.63
N LYS A 56 -29.96 21.33 -5.16
CA LYS A 56 -29.37 20.23 -5.93
C LYS A 56 -27.96 19.93 -5.42
N ILE A 57 -27.54 18.69 -5.58
CA ILE A 57 -26.18 18.26 -5.27
C ILE A 57 -25.54 17.69 -6.53
N VAL A 58 -24.30 18.06 -6.77
CA VAL A 58 -23.42 17.47 -7.79
C VAL A 58 -22.21 16.88 -7.09
N PHE A 59 -22.17 15.56 -6.99
CA PHE A 59 -21.00 14.82 -6.51
C PHE A 59 -20.00 14.61 -7.65
N ILE A 60 -18.76 15.05 -7.45
CA ILE A 60 -17.64 14.91 -8.37
C ILE A 60 -16.51 14.18 -7.64
N GLY A 61 -15.93 13.15 -8.26
CA GLY A 61 -14.81 12.42 -7.70
C GLY A 61 -14.37 11.23 -8.55
N ASP A 62 -13.37 10.50 -8.07
CA ASP A 62 -12.77 9.36 -8.77
C ASP A 62 -12.97 8.05 -8.00
N SER A 63 -13.83 7.17 -8.51
CA SER A 63 -14.15 5.88 -7.88
C SER A 63 -12.96 4.89 -7.81
N PHE A 64 -11.89 5.16 -8.54
CA PHE A 64 -10.67 4.34 -8.58
C PHE A 64 -9.59 4.84 -7.61
N GLN A 65 -9.74 6.05 -7.06
CA GLN A 65 -8.89 6.50 -5.96
C GLN A 65 -9.28 5.82 -4.63
N LEU A 66 -8.41 5.97 -3.63
CA LEU A 66 -8.66 5.52 -2.27
C LEU A 66 -9.89 6.23 -1.68
N SER A 67 -10.91 5.45 -1.30
CA SER A 67 -12.12 5.95 -0.64
C SER A 67 -12.03 5.82 0.88
N LEU A 68 -12.77 6.64 1.61
CA LEU A 68 -12.99 6.45 3.05
C LEU A 68 -14.20 5.54 3.25
N GLY A 69 -13.98 4.39 3.90
CA GLY A 69 -15.04 3.42 4.15
C GLY A 69 -15.34 2.48 2.97
N LYS A 70 -16.53 1.86 3.01
CA LYS A 70 -16.95 0.91 1.98
C LYS A 70 -17.34 1.63 0.68
N LYS A 71 -17.00 1.03 -0.46
CA LYS A 71 -17.31 1.57 -1.79
C LYS A 71 -18.81 1.63 -2.04
N GLU A 72 -19.55 0.68 -1.48
CA GLU A 72 -20.99 0.55 -1.62
C GLU A 72 -21.71 1.71 -0.92
N GLU A 73 -21.15 2.23 0.16
CA GLU A 73 -21.70 3.31 0.99
C GLU A 73 -21.17 4.71 0.57
N SER A 74 -20.53 4.80 -0.60
CA SER A 74 -19.96 6.06 -1.12
C SER A 74 -21.03 6.96 -1.75
N SER A 75 -20.85 8.27 -1.64
CA SER A 75 -21.66 9.28 -2.32
C SER A 75 -21.62 9.18 -3.86
N LEU A 76 -20.60 8.53 -4.42
CA LEU A 76 -20.50 8.27 -5.85
C LEU A 76 -21.30 7.04 -6.32
N ASN A 77 -21.95 6.30 -5.41
CA ASN A 77 -22.74 5.13 -5.76
C ASN A 77 -24.22 5.53 -5.99
N PRO A 78 -24.69 5.59 -7.26
CA PRO A 78 -26.05 6.01 -7.58
C PRO A 78 -27.12 5.05 -7.03
N GLU A 79 -26.81 3.75 -6.99
CA GLU A 79 -27.74 2.73 -6.49
C GLU A 79 -27.93 2.88 -4.99
N TYR A 80 -26.85 3.15 -4.25
CA TYR A 80 -26.91 3.36 -2.80
C TYR A 80 -27.73 4.60 -2.43
N LEU A 81 -27.49 5.73 -3.11
CA LEU A 81 -28.28 6.96 -2.89
C LEU A 81 -29.78 6.74 -3.14
N PHE A 82 -30.14 5.90 -4.11
CA PHE A 82 -31.53 5.56 -4.38
C PHE A 82 -32.11 4.61 -3.32
N GLN A 83 -31.39 3.54 -2.97
CA GLN A 83 -31.87 2.50 -2.05
C GLN A 83 -31.97 2.99 -0.60
N GLU A 84 -30.96 3.71 -0.10
CA GLU A 84 -30.89 4.14 1.30
C GLU A 84 -31.67 5.45 1.54
N TYR A 85 -31.61 6.39 0.58
CA TYR A 85 -32.16 7.74 0.74
C TYR A 85 -33.33 8.08 -0.18
N GLY A 86 -33.72 7.20 -1.10
CA GLY A 86 -34.80 7.47 -2.06
C GLY A 86 -34.48 8.53 -3.13
N PHE A 87 -33.23 9.02 -3.20
CA PHE A 87 -32.86 10.09 -4.11
C PHE A 87 -32.64 9.58 -5.54
N LYS A 88 -33.52 10.01 -6.45
CA LYS A 88 -33.33 9.83 -7.89
C LYS A 88 -32.14 10.66 -8.35
N ASN A 89 -31.18 10.01 -8.99
CA ASN A 89 -29.93 10.63 -9.40
C ASN A 89 -29.55 10.21 -10.83
N LYS A 90 -28.58 10.93 -11.41
CA LYS A 90 -27.97 10.60 -12.69
C LYS A 90 -26.46 10.54 -12.48
N ALA A 91 -25.86 9.41 -12.84
CA ALA A 91 -24.42 9.22 -12.80
C ALA A 91 -23.84 9.25 -14.22
N PHE A 92 -22.74 9.96 -14.40
CA PHE A 92 -22.02 10.04 -15.66
C PHE A 92 -20.55 9.71 -15.40
N GLN A 93 -20.01 8.73 -16.12
CA GLN A 93 -18.58 8.45 -16.10
C GLN A 93 -17.92 9.20 -17.26
N LEU A 94 -16.94 10.05 -16.93
CA LEU A 94 -16.13 10.71 -17.94
C LEU A 94 -15.19 9.71 -18.63
N ILE A 95 -14.89 9.97 -19.90
CA ILE A 95 -13.98 9.15 -20.69
C ILE A 95 -12.55 9.35 -20.18
N ASP A 96 -11.79 8.25 -20.08
CA ASP A 96 -10.39 8.29 -19.70
C ASP A 96 -9.57 9.05 -20.76
N LYS A 97 -8.74 9.98 -20.29
CA LYS A 97 -7.83 10.76 -21.14
C LYS A 97 -6.44 10.14 -21.11
N GLU A 98 -6.26 8.98 -21.72
CA GLU A 98 -4.98 8.25 -21.77
C GLU A 98 -3.82 9.11 -22.29
N ASN A 99 -4.08 9.98 -23.27
CA ASN A 99 -3.07 10.86 -23.88
C ASN A 99 -2.70 12.10 -23.04
N LYS A 100 -3.18 12.20 -21.79
CA LYS A 100 -2.90 13.37 -20.93
C LYS A 100 -1.44 13.44 -20.50
N SER A 101 -0.86 12.32 -20.10
CA SER A 101 0.57 12.18 -19.79
C SER A 101 0.96 10.70 -19.69
N ILE A 102 2.26 10.41 -19.78
CA ILE A 102 2.79 9.05 -19.59
C ILE A 102 2.44 8.50 -18.20
N ILE A 103 2.47 9.34 -17.16
CA ILE A 103 2.07 8.94 -15.80
C ILE A 103 0.59 8.52 -15.79
N VAL A 104 -0.29 9.27 -16.45
CA VAL A 104 -1.71 8.94 -16.52
C VAL A 104 -1.95 7.65 -17.30
N SER A 105 -1.31 7.47 -18.46
CA SER A 105 -1.46 6.23 -19.24
C SER A 105 -0.99 5.00 -18.46
N GLU A 106 0.11 5.12 -17.72
CA GLU A 106 0.63 4.03 -16.90
C GLU A 106 -0.24 3.79 -15.66
N ALA A 107 -0.73 4.84 -15.01
CA ALA A 107 -1.68 4.74 -13.91
C ALA A 107 -3.00 4.08 -14.34
N LEU A 108 -3.52 4.37 -15.54
CA LEU A 108 -4.75 3.76 -16.06
C LEU A 108 -4.66 2.24 -16.26
N LYS A 109 -3.47 1.65 -16.34
CA LYS A 109 -3.31 0.18 -16.30
C LYS A 109 -3.90 -0.42 -15.02
N THR A 110 -3.69 0.25 -13.89
CA THR A 110 -4.23 -0.17 -12.59
C THR A 110 -5.77 -0.08 -12.58
N VAL A 111 -6.33 0.96 -13.19
CA VAL A 111 -7.77 1.15 -13.36
C VAL A 111 -8.38 0.05 -14.23
N ASN A 112 -7.71 -0.30 -15.33
CA ASN A 112 -8.15 -1.39 -16.22
C ASN A 112 -8.19 -2.74 -15.48
N CYS A 113 -7.20 -3.02 -14.65
CA CYS A 113 -7.20 -4.20 -13.77
C CYS A 113 -8.37 -4.18 -12.77
N ILE A 114 -8.69 -3.03 -12.17
CA ILE A 114 -9.84 -2.88 -11.27
C ILE A 114 -11.16 -3.14 -12.02
N ARG A 115 -11.33 -2.58 -13.21
CA ARG A 115 -12.54 -2.79 -14.05
C ARG A 115 -12.72 -4.25 -14.44
N GLN A 116 -11.62 -4.94 -14.74
CA GLN A 116 -11.62 -6.36 -15.12
C GLN A 116 -11.67 -7.31 -13.91
N GLN A 117 -11.61 -6.78 -12.68
CA GLN A 117 -11.49 -7.55 -11.44
C GLN A 117 -10.31 -8.54 -11.47
N SER A 118 -9.19 -8.13 -12.08
CA SER A 118 -8.00 -8.96 -12.28
C SER A 118 -6.78 -8.34 -11.63
N PHE A 119 -6.31 -8.93 -10.53
CA PHE A 119 -5.24 -8.36 -9.68
C PHE A 119 -3.94 -9.19 -9.68
N ASN A 120 -3.76 -10.06 -10.66
CA ASN A 120 -2.61 -10.95 -10.79
C ASN A 120 -1.62 -10.52 -11.89
N ASN A 121 -1.87 -9.41 -12.58
CA ASN A 121 -1.02 -8.90 -13.64
C ASN A 121 -0.98 -7.37 -13.60
N LEU A 122 0.17 -6.81 -13.21
CA LEU A 122 0.42 -5.38 -13.24
C LEU A 122 1.89 -5.12 -13.51
N SER A 123 2.18 -4.42 -14.59
CA SER A 123 3.51 -3.93 -14.91
C SER A 123 3.47 -2.54 -15.55
N PHE A 124 4.43 -1.71 -15.17
CA PHE A 124 4.64 -0.39 -15.76
C PHE A 124 5.77 -0.42 -16.79
N ASN A 125 5.62 0.40 -17.82
CA ASN A 125 6.65 0.66 -18.80
C ASN A 125 7.47 1.86 -18.34
N PHE A 126 8.78 1.67 -18.13
CA PHE A 126 9.63 2.75 -17.65
C PHE A 126 10.06 3.70 -18.76
N SER A 127 10.15 4.97 -18.40
CA SER A 127 10.53 6.12 -19.23
C SER A 127 11.15 7.20 -18.34
N GLU A 128 11.40 8.38 -18.89
CA GLU A 128 11.90 9.53 -18.12
C GLU A 128 10.89 10.02 -17.06
N ASN A 129 9.58 9.89 -17.33
CA ASN A 129 8.51 10.35 -16.43
C ASN A 129 8.11 9.32 -15.37
N ILE A 130 8.36 8.03 -15.61
CA ILE A 130 8.12 6.96 -14.64
C ILE A 130 9.29 5.98 -14.69
N ARG A 131 10.07 5.94 -13.61
CA ARG A 131 11.27 5.09 -13.53
C ARG A 131 11.26 4.27 -12.26
N GLN A 132 12.00 3.18 -12.27
CA GLN A 132 12.38 2.47 -11.06
C GLN A 132 13.66 3.07 -10.50
N LEU A 133 13.68 3.35 -9.20
CA LEU A 133 14.85 3.87 -8.50
C LEU A 133 15.54 2.75 -7.73
N ALA A 134 16.82 2.53 -8.02
CA ALA A 134 17.63 1.55 -7.32
C ALA A 134 17.93 2.00 -5.88
N LYS A 135 18.14 1.04 -4.98
CA LYS A 135 18.42 1.33 -3.56
C LYS A 135 19.72 2.11 -3.37
N ASP A 136 20.72 1.83 -4.20
CA ASP A 136 22.03 2.47 -4.12
C ASP A 136 21.98 3.95 -4.54
N ASP A 137 21.07 4.31 -5.46
CA ASP A 137 20.90 5.68 -5.96
C ASP A 137 19.92 6.52 -5.11
N LEU A 138 19.11 5.85 -4.27
CA LEU A 138 18.03 6.47 -3.49
C LEU A 138 18.51 7.68 -2.68
N LYS A 139 19.65 7.52 -1.99
CA LYS A 139 20.20 8.57 -1.13
C LYS A 139 20.57 9.81 -1.93
N THR A 140 21.35 9.62 -2.99
CA THR A 140 21.88 10.71 -3.81
C THR A 140 20.77 11.47 -4.52
N GLU A 141 19.78 10.76 -5.05
CA GLU A 141 18.64 11.37 -5.74
C GLU A 141 17.76 12.20 -4.81
N ILE A 142 17.42 11.68 -3.62
CA ILE A 142 16.64 12.43 -2.63
C ILE A 142 17.44 13.61 -2.08
N GLU A 143 18.74 13.44 -1.84
CA GLU A 143 19.62 14.52 -1.38
C GLU A 143 19.67 15.67 -2.39
N ASN A 144 19.84 15.37 -3.69
CA ASN A 144 19.82 16.36 -4.76
C ASN A 144 18.46 17.09 -4.86
N SER A 145 17.36 16.33 -4.72
CA SER A 145 15.99 16.88 -4.73
C SER A 145 15.74 17.86 -3.58
N LEU A 146 16.24 17.55 -2.37
CA LEU A 146 16.13 18.43 -1.21
C LEU A 146 17.02 19.68 -1.33
N GLN A 147 18.25 19.54 -1.83
CA GLN A 147 19.19 20.66 -2.02
C GLN A 147 18.71 21.66 -3.06
N THR A 148 18.14 21.16 -4.17
CA THR A 148 17.57 22.00 -5.24
C THR A 148 16.22 22.62 -4.88
N LYS A 149 15.67 22.31 -3.70
CA LYS A 149 14.31 22.69 -3.28
C LYS A 149 13.27 22.35 -4.35
N SER A 150 13.47 21.20 -5.01
CA SER A 150 12.53 20.71 -6.00
C SER A 150 11.16 20.48 -5.35
N ASP A 151 10.11 20.68 -6.13
CA ASP A 151 8.74 20.38 -5.71
C ASP A 151 8.52 18.85 -5.76
N ALA A 152 9.07 18.16 -4.77
CA ALA A 152 9.11 16.71 -4.69
C ALA A 152 8.76 16.18 -3.30
N HIS A 153 8.04 15.06 -3.24
CA HIS A 153 7.67 14.40 -1.98
C HIS A 153 7.84 12.89 -2.04
N ILE A 154 7.97 12.28 -0.86
CA ILE A 154 8.07 10.82 -0.72
C ILE A 154 6.74 10.26 -0.23
N LEU A 155 6.22 9.26 -0.94
CA LEU A 155 4.99 8.56 -0.57
C LEU A 155 5.28 7.16 -0.04
N SER A 156 4.62 6.83 1.07
CA SER A 156 4.72 5.56 1.78
C SER A 156 3.34 4.95 2.04
N PHE A 157 3.31 3.66 2.41
CA PHE A 157 2.06 2.97 2.73
C PHE A 157 1.48 3.38 4.09
N SER A 158 2.26 3.30 5.16
CA SER A 158 1.81 3.55 6.54
C SER A 158 2.48 4.77 7.19
N ASN A 159 1.87 5.31 8.26
CA ASN A 159 2.46 6.41 9.05
C ASN A 159 3.82 6.01 9.67
N ALA A 160 3.97 4.73 10.05
CA ALA A 160 5.21 4.21 10.60
C ALA A 160 6.30 4.14 9.52
N ASP A 161 5.97 3.76 8.29
CA ASP A 161 6.92 3.75 7.18
C ASP A 161 7.33 5.17 6.78
N ALA A 162 6.37 6.11 6.72
CA ALA A 162 6.66 7.52 6.53
C ALA A 162 7.61 8.07 7.62
N GLN A 163 7.39 7.70 8.89
CA GLN A 163 8.26 8.11 9.99
C GLN A 163 9.68 7.56 9.84
N LYS A 164 9.82 6.29 9.49
CA LYS A 164 11.14 5.66 9.25
C LYS A 164 11.89 6.39 8.14
N VAL A 165 11.20 6.73 7.05
CA VAL A 165 11.80 7.50 5.95
C VAL A 165 12.19 8.90 6.42
N ASN A 166 11.33 9.59 7.18
CA ASN A 166 11.64 10.92 7.72
C ASN A 166 12.89 10.90 8.64
N TYR A 167 12.98 9.92 9.56
CA TYR A 167 14.19 9.76 10.38
C TYR A 167 15.41 9.38 9.55
N TRP A 168 15.24 8.55 8.52
CA TRP A 168 16.35 8.22 7.61
C TRP A 168 16.86 9.48 6.87
N ILE A 169 15.97 10.37 6.42
CA ILE A 169 16.34 11.67 5.81
C ILE A 169 17.12 12.51 6.82
N LYS A 170 16.59 12.67 8.05
CA LYS A 170 17.26 13.49 9.07
C LYS A 170 18.63 12.96 9.45
N ASN A 171 18.82 11.65 9.57
CA ASN A 171 20.10 11.06 9.96
C ASN A 171 21.09 10.93 8.80
N SER A 172 20.61 10.54 7.62
CA SER A 172 21.49 10.14 6.51
C SER A 172 21.78 11.27 5.54
N ILE A 173 20.85 12.22 5.39
CA ILE A 173 20.92 13.33 4.44
C ILE A 173 21.16 14.64 5.17
N LEU A 174 20.23 15.07 6.03
CA LEU A 174 20.32 16.36 6.73
C LEU A 174 21.36 16.36 7.87
N LYS A 175 21.63 15.18 8.44
CA LYS A 175 22.53 14.94 9.57
C LYS A 175 22.24 15.84 10.78
N ASN A 176 20.96 16.10 11.04
CA ASN A 176 20.48 16.96 12.14
C ASN A 176 19.80 16.19 13.28
N GLY A 177 20.05 14.87 13.38
CA GLY A 177 19.56 14.02 14.47
C GLY A 177 18.12 13.52 14.30
N ASN A 178 17.49 13.02 15.36
CA ASN A 178 16.10 12.56 15.32
C ASN A 178 15.08 13.59 15.83
N ASP A 179 15.53 14.54 16.65
CA ASP A 179 14.63 15.52 17.23
C ASP A 179 14.29 16.65 16.24
N ILE A 180 13.21 17.35 16.48
CA ILE A 180 12.81 18.51 15.68
C ILE A 180 13.83 19.65 15.88
N THR A 181 14.29 20.23 14.77
CA THR A 181 15.33 21.26 14.70
C THR A 181 14.92 22.38 13.75
N ASN A 182 15.57 23.54 13.82
CA ASN A 182 15.31 24.67 12.92
C ASN A 182 15.54 24.26 11.44
N GLY A 183 14.65 24.68 10.55
CA GLY A 183 14.67 24.37 9.13
C GLY A 183 14.00 23.04 8.73
N ASP A 184 13.49 22.27 9.69
CA ASP A 184 12.76 21.03 9.40
C ASP A 184 11.42 21.31 8.72
N LEU A 185 11.08 20.48 7.74
CA LEU A 185 9.75 20.45 7.13
C LEU A 185 8.82 19.62 8.00
N ILE A 186 7.69 20.20 8.38
CA ILE A 186 6.66 19.54 9.18
C ILE A 186 5.29 19.62 8.52
N ILE A 187 4.39 18.74 8.98
CA ILE A 187 2.99 18.69 8.58
C ILE A 187 2.10 18.62 9.83
N PHE A 188 1.00 19.38 9.82
CA PHE A 188 0.01 19.36 10.89
C PHE A 188 -0.89 18.13 10.80
N GLY A 189 -1.12 17.46 11.92
CA GLY A 189 -2.00 16.29 12.07
C GLY A 189 -3.39 16.63 12.63
N ASN A 190 -3.62 17.87 13.04
CA ASN A 190 -4.90 18.36 13.56
C ASN A 190 -5.18 19.79 13.10
N ASN A 191 -6.43 20.21 13.26
CA ASN A 191 -6.83 21.60 13.05
C ASN A 191 -6.58 22.39 14.34
N ILE A 192 -5.93 23.54 14.23
CA ILE A 192 -5.66 24.45 15.37
C ILE A 192 -5.95 25.90 14.99
N ARG A 193 -6.01 26.78 15.98
CA ARG A 193 -6.07 28.24 15.82
C ARG A 193 -4.91 28.88 16.55
N VAL A 194 -4.27 29.84 15.90
CA VAL A 194 -3.08 30.54 16.42
C VAL A 194 -3.27 32.04 16.23
N GLU A 195 -2.89 32.83 17.23
CA GLU A 195 -2.90 34.30 17.11
C GLU A 195 -1.69 34.81 16.35
N ASP A 196 -1.82 35.96 15.70
CA ASP A 196 -0.66 36.70 15.22
C ASP A 196 -0.13 37.58 16.34
N GLU A 197 1.05 37.28 16.85
CA GLU A 197 1.68 38.07 17.92
C GLU A 197 2.06 39.48 17.47
N HIS A 198 2.14 39.74 16.16
CA HIS A 198 2.55 41.03 15.61
C HIS A 198 1.36 41.95 15.30
N ASP A 199 0.13 41.44 15.36
CA ASP A 199 -1.08 42.21 15.11
C ASP A 199 -2.18 41.88 16.13
N PRO A 200 -2.39 42.73 17.16
CA PRO A 200 -3.43 42.53 18.16
C PRO A 200 -4.85 42.68 17.61
N PHE A 201 -5.01 43.11 16.35
CA PHE A 201 -6.29 43.20 15.66
C PHE A 201 -6.51 42.05 14.67
N ALA A 202 -5.51 41.17 14.45
CA ALA A 202 -5.65 40.04 13.56
C ALA A 202 -6.58 38.97 14.17
N GLU A 203 -7.49 38.44 13.35
CA GLU A 203 -8.26 37.28 13.75
C GLU A 203 -7.35 36.06 13.88
N PRO A 204 -7.60 35.16 14.86
CA PRO A 204 -6.82 33.93 15.00
C PRO A 204 -6.80 33.13 13.69
N THR A 205 -5.60 32.92 13.16
CA THR A 205 -5.38 32.17 11.93
C THR A 205 -5.68 30.69 12.17
N LYS A 206 -6.53 30.12 11.33
CA LYS A 206 -6.85 28.69 11.37
C LYS A 206 -5.81 27.92 10.54
N ILE A 207 -5.16 26.96 11.19
CA ILE A 207 -4.23 26.03 10.54
C ILE A 207 -4.96 24.70 10.40
N TYR A 208 -4.91 24.13 9.20
CA TYR A 208 -5.64 22.92 8.86
C TYR A 208 -4.75 21.67 8.95
N ASN A 209 -5.37 20.55 9.29
CA ASN A 209 -4.76 19.23 9.18
C ASN A 209 -4.31 18.98 7.72
N GLY A 210 -3.06 18.55 7.56
CA GLY A 210 -2.41 18.36 6.26
C GLY A 210 -1.56 19.55 5.81
N GLN A 211 -1.71 20.73 6.42
CA GLN A 211 -0.91 21.91 6.04
C GLN A 211 0.57 21.73 6.41
N PHE A 212 1.47 22.24 5.56
CA PHE A 212 2.91 22.18 5.77
C PHE A 212 3.44 23.45 6.43
N ALA A 213 4.53 23.31 7.18
CA ALA A 213 5.28 24.43 7.72
C ALA A 213 6.78 24.11 7.79
N THR A 214 7.60 25.14 7.90
CA THR A 214 9.03 25.01 8.20
C THR A 214 9.31 25.57 9.60
N THR A 215 10.08 24.84 10.39
CA THR A 215 10.48 25.30 11.72
C THR A 215 11.45 26.48 11.62
N LEU A 216 11.18 27.53 12.39
CA LEU A 216 12.06 28.69 12.52
C LEU A 216 12.87 28.59 13.80
N GLU A 217 12.20 28.36 14.93
CA GLU A 217 12.81 28.24 16.24
C GLU A 217 12.14 27.12 17.04
N VAL A 218 12.95 26.29 17.71
CA VAL A 218 12.49 25.18 18.54
C VAL A 218 12.99 25.37 19.96
N SER A 219 12.07 25.54 20.91
CA SER A 219 12.42 25.63 22.34
C SER A 219 13.04 24.32 22.84
N GLN A 220 14.12 24.40 23.62
CA GLN A 220 14.69 23.23 24.30
C GLN A 220 13.93 22.88 25.59
N ASN A 221 13.06 23.78 26.06
CA ASN A 221 12.26 23.55 27.26
C ASN A 221 11.07 22.64 26.93
N ILE A 222 10.95 21.53 27.65
CA ILE A 222 9.80 20.62 27.56
C ILE A 222 8.90 20.91 28.77
N ILE A 223 7.67 21.29 28.49
CA ILE A 223 6.62 21.48 29.49
C ILE A 223 5.97 20.10 29.71
N SER A 224 6.16 19.53 30.91
CA SER A 224 5.64 18.20 31.26
C SER A 224 4.56 18.29 32.33
N GLU A 225 3.44 17.61 32.11
CA GLU A 225 2.31 17.56 33.03
C GLU A 225 1.99 16.11 33.41
N SER A 226 2.05 15.80 34.72
CA SER A 226 1.84 14.46 35.26
C SER A 226 0.38 14.26 35.67
N ILE A 227 -0.28 13.26 35.08
CA ILE A 227 -1.68 12.94 35.35
C ILE A 227 -1.82 11.53 35.92
N LYS A 228 -2.19 11.46 37.20
CA LYS A 228 -2.55 10.20 37.88
C LYS A 228 -3.93 9.71 37.47
N LEU A 229 -3.99 8.53 36.85
CA LEU A 229 -5.26 7.88 36.49
C LEU A 229 -5.69 6.87 37.57
N LYS A 230 -7.00 6.79 37.84
CA LYS A 230 -7.54 5.86 38.85
C LYS A 230 -7.30 4.41 38.41
N GLY A 231 -6.67 3.61 39.26
CA GLY A 231 -6.39 2.20 38.99
C GLY A 231 -5.10 1.93 38.20
N LYS A 232 -4.25 2.95 37.99
CA LYS A 232 -2.87 2.77 37.50
C LYS A 232 -1.86 3.14 38.58
N GLU A 233 -0.73 2.43 38.56
CA GLU A 233 0.41 2.70 39.44
C GLU A 233 1.21 3.90 38.95
N ASP A 234 1.49 3.94 37.64
CA ASP A 234 2.26 5.01 37.01
C ASP A 234 1.38 6.16 36.50
N ASP A 235 1.92 7.37 36.61
CA ASP A 235 1.32 8.57 36.05
C ASP A 235 1.52 8.64 34.53
N VAL A 236 0.56 9.23 33.83
CA VAL A 236 0.68 9.54 32.41
C VAL A 236 1.27 10.94 32.26
N ILE A 237 2.41 11.03 31.56
CA ILE A 237 3.12 12.29 31.33
C ILE A 237 2.73 12.86 29.97
N LEU A 238 2.24 14.10 29.96
CA LEU A 238 1.94 14.87 28.76
C LEU A 238 3.05 15.89 28.53
N ASN A 239 3.70 15.84 27.37
CA ASN A 239 4.84 16.67 27.04
C ASN A 239 4.50 17.66 25.93
N PHE A 240 4.92 18.90 26.12
CA PHE A 240 4.69 19.99 25.18
C PHE A 240 5.96 20.80 24.97
N ARG A 241 6.07 21.43 23.79
CA ARG A 241 7.21 22.28 23.45
C ARG A 241 6.77 23.44 22.58
N GLU A 242 7.25 24.63 22.87
CA GLU A 242 7.00 25.81 22.03
C GLU A 242 7.85 25.78 20.77
N ILE A 243 7.22 26.02 19.62
CA ILE A 243 7.87 26.03 18.32
C ILE A 243 7.33 27.20 17.50
N LYS A 244 8.25 27.99 16.95
CA LYS A 244 7.95 29.04 15.97
C LYS A 244 8.06 28.45 14.57
N LEU A 245 7.03 28.65 13.77
CA LEU A 245 6.88 28.06 12.44
C LEU A 245 6.65 29.13 11.37
N HIS A 246 7.09 28.85 10.16
CA HIS A 246 6.66 29.55 8.95
C HIS A 246 5.68 28.66 8.18
N LEU A 247 4.45 29.14 7.95
CA LEU A 247 3.42 28.37 7.27
C LEU A 247 3.62 28.39 5.76
N ASN A 248 3.92 27.23 5.17
CA ASN A 248 4.27 27.13 3.75
C ASN A 248 3.11 27.56 2.85
N GLY A 249 3.44 28.30 1.79
CA GLY A 249 2.44 28.87 0.87
C GLY A 249 1.75 30.14 1.41
N THR A 250 2.18 30.63 2.58
CA THR A 250 1.71 31.88 3.16
C THR A 250 2.90 32.70 3.67
N ASN A 251 2.68 33.98 3.98
CA ASN A 251 3.70 34.81 4.65
C ASN A 251 3.58 34.79 6.18
N HIS A 252 2.72 33.94 6.75
CA HIS A 252 2.43 33.94 8.18
C HIS A 252 3.43 33.12 8.98
N GLN A 253 3.86 33.68 10.11
CA GLN A 253 4.59 32.97 11.14
C GLN A 253 3.63 32.66 12.29
N ALA A 254 3.80 31.49 12.91
CA ALA A 254 2.91 31.03 13.97
C ALA A 254 3.74 30.44 15.12
N ASN A 255 3.43 30.88 16.34
CA ASN A 255 3.94 30.25 17.55
C ASN A 255 2.93 29.19 18.01
N VAL A 256 3.38 27.94 18.07
CA VAL A 256 2.52 26.81 18.44
C VAL A 256 3.12 26.03 19.58
N LEU A 257 2.25 25.39 20.35
CA LEU A 257 2.65 24.40 21.33
C LEU A 257 2.58 23.00 20.69
N SER A 258 3.71 22.39 20.37
CA SER A 258 3.79 21.02 19.87
C SER A 258 3.39 20.02 20.95
N PHE A 259 2.51 19.07 20.66
CA PHE A 259 2.17 17.96 21.55
C PHE A 259 3.11 16.78 21.28
N GLU A 260 4.14 16.66 22.12
CA GLU A 260 5.30 15.79 21.87
C GLU A 260 4.97 14.30 21.94
N ASN A 261 3.97 13.90 22.75
CA ASN A 261 3.48 12.52 22.79
C ASN A 261 3.00 12.03 21.41
N PHE A 262 2.29 12.89 20.67
CA PHE A 262 1.88 12.58 19.29
C PHE A 262 3.06 12.58 18.32
N ARG A 263 3.94 13.59 18.43
CA ARG A 263 5.09 13.76 17.52
C ARG A 263 6.04 12.57 17.58
N LEU A 264 6.32 12.09 18.79
CA LEU A 264 7.22 10.97 19.06
C LEU A 264 6.58 9.59 18.86
N SER A 265 5.25 9.53 18.70
CA SER A 265 4.53 8.29 18.42
C SER A 265 4.87 7.75 17.02
N ASP A 266 5.29 6.49 16.94
CA ASP A 266 5.60 5.82 15.67
C ASP A 266 4.42 5.88 14.68
N LYS A 267 3.20 5.69 15.19
CA LYS A 267 1.97 5.65 14.38
C LYS A 267 1.36 7.03 14.12
N GLY A 268 1.80 8.06 14.86
CA GLY A 268 1.16 9.37 14.84
C GLY A 268 -0.23 9.30 15.42
N GLU A 269 -0.33 8.70 16.60
CA GLU A 269 -1.56 8.50 17.35
C GLU A 269 -1.28 8.79 18.83
N ILE A 270 -2.29 9.33 19.51
CA ILE A 270 -2.30 9.50 20.96
C ILE A 270 -3.03 8.29 21.56
N SER A 271 -2.45 7.65 22.56
CA SER A 271 -3.06 6.53 23.26
C SER A 271 -4.37 6.94 23.97
N LYS A 272 -5.23 5.95 24.27
CA LYS A 272 -6.47 6.22 25.00
C LYS A 272 -6.19 6.84 26.37
N GLU A 273 -5.15 6.40 27.07
CA GLU A 273 -4.76 6.98 28.36
C GLU A 273 -4.30 8.42 28.22
N GLU A 274 -3.45 8.74 27.24
CA GLU A 274 -3.00 10.11 26.99
C GLU A 274 -4.16 11.03 26.60
N ILE A 275 -5.13 10.56 25.81
CA ILE A 275 -6.35 11.29 25.47
C ILE A 275 -7.13 11.64 26.75
N ILE A 276 -7.39 10.65 27.61
CA ILE A 276 -8.11 10.84 28.88
C ILE A 276 -7.34 11.82 29.78
N SER A 277 -6.03 11.62 29.92
CA SER A 277 -5.16 12.48 30.72
C SER A 277 -5.13 13.92 30.21
N PHE A 278 -5.08 14.11 28.89
CA PHE A 278 -5.13 15.43 28.27
C PHE A 278 -6.46 16.13 28.53
N ASN A 279 -7.59 15.42 28.50
CA ASN A 279 -8.88 15.99 28.88
C ASN A 279 -8.96 16.36 30.37
N ILE A 280 -8.38 15.54 31.26
CA ILE A 280 -8.28 15.87 32.70
C ILE A 280 -7.45 17.14 32.88
N PHE A 281 -6.32 17.24 32.18
CA PHE A 281 -5.45 18.41 32.22
C PHE A 281 -6.17 19.67 31.72
N LEU A 282 -6.85 19.61 30.57
CA LEU A 282 -7.67 20.71 30.06
C LEU A 282 -8.78 21.13 31.03
N ASN A 283 -9.42 20.17 31.71
CA ASN A 283 -10.41 20.47 32.75
C ASN A 283 -9.79 21.21 33.94
N ARG A 284 -8.59 20.82 34.38
CA ARG A 284 -7.86 21.52 35.46
C ARG A 284 -7.54 22.96 35.05
N LEU A 285 -7.08 23.18 33.82
CA LEU A 285 -6.84 24.53 33.30
C LEU A 285 -8.13 25.35 33.26
N ALA A 286 -9.23 24.79 32.75
CA ALA A 286 -10.51 25.49 32.71
C ALA A 286 -11.03 25.86 34.12
N GLU A 287 -10.84 24.99 35.11
CA GLU A 287 -11.23 25.26 36.49
C GLU A 287 -10.40 26.38 37.14
N LYS A 288 -9.11 26.52 36.81
CA LYS A 288 -8.27 27.64 37.29
C LYS A 288 -8.82 29.00 36.84
N GLU A 289 -9.46 29.05 35.67
CA GLU A 289 -10.03 30.27 35.08
C GLU A 289 -11.37 30.69 35.70
N ILE A 290 -11.97 29.88 36.59
CA ILE A 290 -13.24 30.22 37.28
C ILE A 290 -13.16 31.58 37.97
N GLN A 291 -12.03 31.88 38.61
CA GLN A 291 -11.87 33.16 39.31
C GLN A 291 -11.82 34.36 38.36
N ASN A 292 -11.30 34.18 37.14
CA ASN A 292 -11.26 35.23 36.13
C ASN A 292 -12.66 35.53 35.56
N PHE A 293 -13.56 34.55 35.50
CA PHE A 293 -14.97 34.79 35.21
C PHE A 293 -15.70 35.45 36.39
N LYS A 294 -15.41 35.03 37.64
CA LYS A 294 -16.04 35.61 38.84
C LYS A 294 -15.61 37.05 39.11
N SER A 295 -14.37 37.41 38.80
CA SER A 295 -13.86 38.78 38.95
C SER A 295 -14.30 39.73 37.82
N GLY A 296 -14.96 39.20 36.78
CA GLY A 296 -15.35 39.98 35.60
C GLY A 296 -14.21 40.23 34.61
N LYS A 297 -13.01 39.65 34.82
CA LYS A 297 -11.90 39.73 33.87
C LYS A 297 -12.28 39.10 32.52
N TYR A 298 -13.02 37.99 32.54
CA TYR A 298 -13.57 37.36 31.34
C TYR A 298 -15.09 37.48 31.31
N GLN A 299 -15.62 37.77 30.12
CA GLN A 299 -17.05 37.83 29.91
C GLN A 299 -17.65 36.41 29.90
N ALA A 300 -18.69 36.20 30.69
CA ALA A 300 -19.47 34.96 30.72
C ALA A 300 -20.83 35.17 30.06
N ASP A 301 -21.31 34.18 29.31
CA ASP A 301 -22.70 34.12 28.86
C ASP A 301 -23.65 33.81 30.04
N ASP A 302 -24.94 33.98 29.84
CA ASP A 302 -25.94 33.81 30.91
C ASP A 302 -26.01 32.36 31.40
N GLU A 303 -25.73 31.39 30.51
CA GLU A 303 -25.61 29.98 30.86
C GLU A 303 -24.47 29.76 31.87
N LEU A 304 -23.27 30.25 31.55
CA LEU A 304 -22.09 30.09 32.40
C LEU A 304 -22.25 30.85 33.72
N LYS A 305 -22.83 32.07 33.71
CA LYS A 305 -23.14 32.81 34.94
C LYS A 305 -24.04 32.01 35.87
N SER A 306 -25.15 31.47 35.35
CA SER A 306 -26.09 30.66 36.14
C SER A 306 -25.42 29.39 36.71
N LEU A 307 -24.54 28.76 35.93
CA LEU A 307 -23.81 27.58 36.37
C LEU A 307 -22.75 27.91 37.43
N LEU A 308 -22.07 29.06 37.32
CA LEU A 308 -21.07 29.52 38.29
C LEU A 308 -21.70 29.86 39.65
N GLU A 309 -22.90 30.43 39.67
CA GLU A 309 -23.66 30.72 40.90
C GLU A 309 -24.10 29.44 41.62
N LYS A 310 -24.57 28.44 40.86
CA LYS A 310 -25.03 27.15 41.39
C LYS A 310 -23.89 26.20 41.77
N TYR A 311 -22.65 26.54 41.42
CA TYR A 311 -21.51 25.67 41.62
C TYR A 311 -21.02 25.70 43.07
N ASP A 312 -21.19 24.58 43.75
CA ASP A 312 -20.61 24.34 45.07
C ASP A 312 -19.18 23.78 44.93
N SER A 313 -18.20 24.61 45.26
CA SER A 313 -16.77 24.27 45.19
C SER A 313 -16.36 23.18 46.19
N LYS A 314 -17.09 23.01 47.30
CA LYS A 314 -16.75 22.00 48.33
C LYS A 314 -17.16 20.59 47.89
N ASN A 315 -18.35 20.45 47.31
CA ASN A 315 -18.89 19.15 46.91
C ASN A 315 -18.72 18.83 45.42
N ARG A 316 -18.15 19.77 44.62
CA ARG A 316 -18.01 19.68 43.16
C ARG A 316 -19.31 19.32 42.43
N LYS A 317 -20.47 19.63 43.02
CA LYS A 317 -21.78 19.28 42.47
C LYS A 317 -22.05 20.14 41.23
N GLY A 318 -22.40 19.49 40.11
CA GLY A 318 -22.66 20.17 38.83
C GLY A 318 -21.41 20.46 37.99
N ILE A 319 -20.22 20.03 38.43
CA ILE A 319 -18.95 20.32 37.76
C ILE A 319 -18.93 19.89 36.29
N THR A 320 -19.56 18.78 35.92
CA THR A 320 -19.56 18.29 34.53
C THR A 320 -20.24 19.25 33.56
N LYS A 321 -21.36 19.88 33.97
CA LYS A 321 -22.04 20.88 33.12
C LYS A 321 -21.24 22.18 33.08
N LEU A 322 -20.74 22.60 34.24
CA LEU A 322 -19.90 23.81 34.35
C LEU A 322 -18.63 23.70 33.50
N GLN A 323 -17.90 22.58 33.56
CA GLN A 323 -16.70 22.34 32.76
C GLN A 323 -17.00 22.48 31.27
N LYS A 324 -18.09 21.90 30.77
CA LYS A 324 -18.48 22.04 29.36
C LYS A 324 -18.74 23.49 28.96
N ALA A 325 -19.42 24.26 29.81
CA ALA A 325 -19.68 25.69 29.58
C ALA A 325 -18.39 26.52 29.64
N LEU A 326 -17.52 26.29 30.63
CA LEU A 326 -16.21 26.93 30.73
C LEU A 326 -15.36 26.68 29.49
N GLN A 327 -15.24 25.41 29.08
CA GLN A 327 -14.49 25.03 27.89
C GLN A 327 -15.03 25.70 26.63
N LYS A 328 -16.35 25.84 26.49
CA LYS A 328 -16.98 26.51 25.34
C LYS A 328 -16.55 27.98 25.24
N GLN A 329 -16.54 28.70 26.36
CA GLN A 329 -16.12 30.11 26.41
C GLN A 329 -14.60 30.26 26.24
N LEU A 330 -13.80 29.46 26.96
CA LEU A 330 -12.34 29.53 26.91
C LEU A 330 -11.74 29.19 25.55
N ARG A 331 -12.45 28.45 24.68
CA ARG A 331 -12.06 28.23 23.27
C ARG A 331 -11.96 29.50 22.44
N ASN A 332 -12.51 30.62 22.93
CA ASN A 332 -12.46 31.92 22.27
C ASN A 332 -11.68 32.95 23.09
N ILE A 333 -10.89 32.51 24.09
CA ILE A 333 -10.06 33.38 24.93
C ILE A 333 -8.60 32.97 24.76
N PRO A 334 -7.91 33.50 23.74
CA PRO A 334 -6.57 33.06 23.39
C PRO A 334 -5.50 33.30 24.45
N SER A 335 -5.70 34.32 25.30
CA SER A 335 -4.83 34.62 26.42
C SER A 335 -4.84 33.55 27.52
N SER A 336 -5.80 32.62 27.51
CA SER A 336 -5.90 31.56 28.52
C SER A 336 -4.97 30.39 28.22
N ASP A 337 -4.39 29.79 29.27
CA ASP A 337 -3.60 28.57 29.11
C ASP A 337 -4.45 27.45 28.51
N TYR A 338 -5.73 27.37 28.91
CA TYR A 338 -6.67 26.42 28.30
C TYR A 338 -6.68 26.51 26.77
N TYR A 339 -6.77 27.72 26.20
CA TYR A 339 -6.78 27.90 24.75
C TYR A 339 -5.48 27.43 24.11
N LYS A 340 -4.33 27.82 24.68
CA LYS A 340 -3.00 27.46 24.18
C LYS A 340 -2.81 25.93 24.13
N PHE A 341 -3.08 25.25 25.25
CA PHE A 341 -2.95 23.80 25.31
C PHE A 341 -4.01 23.08 24.47
N LYS A 342 -5.25 23.59 24.41
CA LYS A 342 -6.31 22.99 23.58
C LYS A 342 -5.99 23.04 22.09
N ASN A 343 -5.32 24.11 21.65
CA ASN A 343 -4.82 24.29 20.29
C ASN A 343 -3.38 23.79 20.11
N SER A 344 -2.90 22.89 20.96
CA SER A 344 -1.60 22.25 20.75
C SER A 344 -1.55 21.51 19.40
N ALA A 345 -0.44 21.69 18.71
CA ALA A 345 -0.19 21.18 17.38
C ALA A 345 0.27 19.72 17.43
N GLN A 346 -0.39 18.86 16.67
CA GLN A 346 0.03 17.48 16.46
C GLN A 346 0.96 17.44 15.24
N LEU A 347 2.25 17.59 15.46
CA LEU A 347 3.24 17.75 14.38
C LEU A 347 3.87 16.42 13.97
N ARG A 348 4.19 16.27 12.68
CA ARG A 348 5.10 15.23 12.16
C ARG A 348 6.04 15.84 11.13
N PHE A 349 7.12 15.14 10.82
CA PHE A 349 7.96 15.49 9.69
C PHE A 349 7.20 15.35 8.36
N GLY A 350 7.46 16.28 7.44
CA GLY A 350 6.69 16.45 6.20
C GLY A 350 7.34 15.90 4.93
N TRP A 351 8.61 15.48 4.94
CA TRP A 351 9.29 15.02 3.70
C TRP A 351 8.68 13.74 3.12
N ALA A 352 8.28 12.82 4.00
CA ALA A 352 7.57 11.60 3.66
C ALA A 352 6.22 11.53 4.35
N LEU A 353 5.20 11.11 3.60
CA LEU A 353 3.82 10.97 4.08
C LEU A 353 3.11 9.78 3.43
N THR A 354 1.92 9.44 3.94
CA THR A 354 1.11 8.35 3.39
C THR A 354 0.34 8.79 2.15
N VAL A 355 0.05 7.87 1.23
CA VAL A 355 -0.79 8.19 0.05
C VAL A 355 -2.15 8.77 0.45
N HIS A 356 -2.72 8.36 1.58
CA HIS A 356 -3.96 8.95 2.10
C HIS A 356 -3.81 10.44 2.45
N LYS A 357 -2.68 10.83 3.06
CA LYS A 357 -2.40 12.23 3.39
C LYS A 357 -2.01 13.07 2.18
N SER A 358 -1.64 12.46 1.05
CA SER A 358 -1.29 13.18 -0.17
C SER A 358 -2.48 13.50 -1.09
N MET A 359 -3.69 12.99 -0.81
CA MET A 359 -4.82 13.07 -1.75
C MET A 359 -5.20 14.52 -2.11
N SER A 360 -4.99 15.48 -1.21
CA SER A 360 -5.25 16.91 -1.45
C SER A 360 -4.13 17.64 -2.19
N TYR A 361 -2.99 16.99 -2.43
CA TYR A 361 -1.78 17.61 -2.96
C TYR A 361 -1.34 16.98 -4.28
N LYS A 362 -0.58 17.76 -5.05
CA LYS A 362 0.14 17.31 -6.25
C LYS A 362 1.51 17.96 -6.25
N TRP A 363 2.50 17.24 -6.74
CA TRP A 363 3.89 17.69 -6.82
C TRP A 363 4.46 17.41 -8.20
N ASN A 364 5.52 18.13 -8.57
CA ASN A 364 6.23 17.87 -9.82
C ASN A 364 6.85 16.46 -9.83
N GLU A 365 7.50 16.06 -8.75
CA GLU A 365 8.11 14.74 -8.60
C GLU A 365 7.60 13.97 -7.38
N ILE A 366 7.41 12.67 -7.54
CA ILE A 366 7.09 11.77 -6.43
C ILE A 366 8.11 10.62 -6.37
N TYR A 367 8.69 10.43 -5.21
CA TYR A 367 9.40 9.20 -4.86
C TYR A 367 8.42 8.26 -4.17
N PHE A 368 7.98 7.22 -4.86
CA PHE A 368 6.91 6.36 -4.36
C PHE A 368 7.46 5.00 -3.91
N ASN A 369 7.52 4.77 -2.61
CA ASN A 369 7.77 3.43 -2.09
C ASN A 369 6.51 2.57 -2.22
N VAL A 370 6.49 1.68 -3.22
CA VAL A 370 5.34 0.85 -3.58
C VAL A 370 5.29 -0.48 -2.82
N GLU A 371 6.17 -0.66 -1.84
CA GLU A 371 6.12 -1.78 -0.91
C GLU A 371 5.02 -1.55 0.15
N THR A 372 4.31 -2.62 0.47
CA THR A 372 3.26 -2.60 1.49
C THR A 372 3.47 -3.76 2.43
N GLY A 373 3.21 -3.58 3.73
CA GLY A 373 3.22 -4.69 4.68
C GLY A 373 2.11 -5.73 4.45
N GLY A 374 1.21 -5.49 3.49
CA GLY A 374 0.09 -6.37 3.13
C GLY A 374 0.22 -6.97 1.72
N GLY A 375 -0.85 -7.65 1.27
CA GLY A 375 -0.88 -8.23 -0.08
C GLY A 375 -0.98 -7.18 -1.19
N LYS A 376 -0.26 -7.40 -2.30
CA LYS A 376 -0.26 -6.53 -3.49
C LYS A 376 -1.31 -6.92 -4.56
N THR A 377 -1.95 -8.08 -4.43
CA THR A 377 -2.86 -8.65 -5.45
C THR A 377 -4.33 -8.48 -5.07
N ASN A 378 -4.79 -7.24 -4.85
CA ASN A 378 -6.19 -6.93 -4.50
C ASN A 378 -6.58 -5.51 -4.95
N GLU A 379 -7.89 -5.22 -5.00
CA GLU A 379 -8.41 -3.91 -5.41
C GLU A 379 -7.82 -2.75 -4.59
N ASN A 380 -7.68 -2.89 -3.27
CA ASN A 380 -7.18 -1.83 -2.42
C ASN A 380 -5.73 -1.43 -2.75
N TYR A 381 -4.86 -2.40 -3.03
CA TYR A 381 -3.49 -2.11 -3.49
C TYR A 381 -3.50 -1.36 -4.83
N PHE A 382 -4.36 -1.78 -5.76
CA PHE A 382 -4.44 -1.16 -7.08
C PHE A 382 -5.00 0.27 -7.01
N LYS A 383 -5.97 0.54 -6.14
CA LYS A 383 -6.44 1.90 -5.84
C LYS A 383 -5.35 2.75 -5.16
N TRP A 384 -4.61 2.15 -4.24
CA TRP A 384 -3.52 2.83 -3.52
C TRP A 384 -2.39 3.25 -4.48
N ILE A 385 -1.92 2.32 -5.32
CA ILE A 385 -0.87 2.63 -6.28
C ILE A 385 -1.36 3.63 -7.34
N TYR A 386 -2.59 3.50 -7.83
CA TYR A 386 -3.21 4.49 -8.72
C TYR A 386 -3.19 5.89 -8.09
N THR A 387 -3.72 6.01 -6.87
CA THR A 387 -3.84 7.28 -6.14
C THR A 387 -2.46 7.93 -5.96
N GLY A 388 -1.45 7.14 -5.61
CA GLY A 388 -0.07 7.62 -5.43
C GLY A 388 0.59 8.07 -6.73
N LEU A 389 0.42 7.33 -7.83
CA LEU A 389 0.97 7.68 -9.15
C LEU A 389 0.46 9.04 -9.63
N ILE A 390 -0.85 9.29 -9.51
CA ILE A 390 -1.47 10.53 -10.02
C ILE A 390 -1.22 11.77 -9.14
N ARG A 391 -0.48 11.63 -8.02
CA ARG A 391 0.01 12.77 -7.24
C ARG A 391 1.16 13.49 -7.94
N ALA A 392 1.88 12.80 -8.83
CA ALA A 392 2.94 13.41 -9.63
C ALA A 392 2.36 14.07 -10.88
N THR A 393 2.85 15.26 -11.20
CA THR A 393 2.51 15.98 -12.43
C THR A 393 3.55 15.78 -13.54
N GLN A 394 4.83 15.57 -13.20
CA GLN A 394 5.91 15.44 -14.17
C GLN A 394 6.68 14.11 -14.07
N LYS A 395 7.04 13.67 -12.86
CA LYS A 395 7.92 12.51 -12.67
C LYS A 395 7.57 11.63 -11.48
N VAL A 396 7.71 10.32 -11.66
CA VAL A 396 7.55 9.30 -10.61
C VAL A 396 8.80 8.42 -10.57
N SER A 397 9.38 8.29 -9.39
CA SER A 397 10.48 7.36 -9.11
C SER A 397 9.97 6.26 -8.16
N LEU A 398 9.69 5.07 -8.68
CA LEU A 398 9.20 3.93 -7.91
C LEU A 398 10.32 3.24 -7.14
N ILE A 399 10.14 3.08 -5.83
CA ILE A 399 11.08 2.42 -4.91
C ILE A 399 10.47 1.08 -4.48
N ASN A 400 11.29 0.03 -4.43
CA ASN A 400 10.86 -1.35 -4.11
C ASN A 400 9.74 -1.86 -5.05
N TYR A 401 9.79 -1.45 -6.31
CA TYR A 401 8.85 -1.95 -7.32
C TYR A 401 9.24 -3.34 -7.79
N GLU A 402 8.23 -4.21 -7.87
CA GLU A 402 8.30 -5.50 -8.53
C GLU A 402 7.01 -5.70 -9.34
N PRO A 403 7.10 -6.17 -10.60
CA PRO A 403 5.92 -6.43 -11.41
C PRO A 403 5.09 -7.56 -10.81
N ILE A 404 3.77 -7.39 -10.81
CA ILE A 404 2.83 -8.44 -10.41
C ILE A 404 2.59 -9.34 -11.61
N SER A 405 2.84 -10.63 -11.44
CA SER A 405 2.51 -11.66 -12.44
C SER A 405 1.92 -12.90 -11.76
N PRO A 406 1.25 -13.80 -12.51
CA PRO A 406 0.76 -15.06 -11.96
C PRO A 406 1.86 -15.93 -11.31
N PHE A 407 3.12 -15.69 -11.67
CA PHE A 407 4.29 -16.42 -11.17
C PHE A 407 5.01 -15.69 -10.03
N PHE A 408 4.50 -14.55 -9.56
CA PHE A 408 5.16 -13.68 -8.57
C PHE A 408 5.48 -14.38 -7.24
N LYS A 409 4.66 -15.35 -6.81
CA LYS A 409 4.90 -16.13 -5.57
C LYS A 409 5.60 -17.46 -5.80
N LEU A 410 6.16 -17.67 -6.99
CA LEU A 410 6.75 -18.96 -7.33
C LEU A 410 8.11 -19.10 -6.63
N THR A 411 8.15 -19.93 -5.59
CA THR A 411 9.40 -20.32 -4.94
C THR A 411 9.99 -21.51 -5.68
N ILE A 412 11.14 -21.31 -6.31
CA ILE A 412 11.93 -22.40 -6.89
C ILE A 412 12.53 -23.18 -5.72
N ASN A 413 11.98 -24.34 -5.39
CA ASN A 413 12.63 -25.28 -4.48
C ASN A 413 13.51 -26.22 -5.30
N PRO A 414 14.84 -26.08 -5.27
CA PRO A 414 15.73 -27.06 -5.86
C PRO A 414 15.69 -28.30 -4.96
N ALA A 415 14.72 -29.19 -5.17
CA ALA A 415 14.77 -30.54 -4.65
C ALA A 415 15.87 -31.28 -5.43
N VAL A 416 17.13 -30.97 -5.10
CA VAL A 416 18.27 -31.78 -5.53
C VAL A 416 18.34 -32.92 -4.52
N PRO A 417 18.04 -34.17 -4.90
CA PRO A 417 18.35 -35.30 -4.02
C PRO A 417 19.86 -35.26 -3.76
N LYS A 418 20.29 -35.36 -2.50
CA LYS A 418 21.70 -35.58 -2.18
C LYS A 418 22.15 -36.86 -2.90
N ILE A 419 22.93 -36.72 -3.96
CA ILE A 419 23.55 -37.86 -4.64
C ILE A 419 24.74 -38.27 -3.78
N ASP A 420 24.61 -39.37 -3.04
CA ASP A 420 25.76 -40.00 -2.38
C ASP A 420 26.80 -40.35 -3.45
N LYS A 421 28.06 -39.97 -3.22
CA LYS A 421 29.19 -40.25 -4.12
C LYS A 421 29.21 -41.75 -4.46
N GLY A 422 28.93 -42.09 -5.72
CA GLY A 422 28.99 -43.47 -6.24
C GLY A 422 27.73 -43.98 -6.92
N LYS A 423 26.61 -43.25 -6.93
CA LYS A 423 25.42 -43.58 -7.73
C LYS A 423 24.99 -42.39 -8.58
N GLU A 424 25.62 -42.20 -9.74
CA GLU A 424 25.17 -41.19 -10.70
C GLU A 424 23.76 -41.56 -11.21
N LEU A 425 22.77 -40.75 -10.84
CA LEU A 425 21.40 -40.86 -11.32
C LEU A 425 21.23 -39.95 -12.54
N PHE A 426 20.55 -40.46 -13.56
CA PHE A 426 20.23 -39.73 -14.79
C PHE A 426 19.06 -38.77 -14.60
N TYR A 427 18.05 -39.22 -13.85
CA TYR A 427 16.80 -38.50 -13.66
C TYR A 427 16.14 -38.94 -12.35
N VAL A 428 15.45 -38.01 -11.68
CA VAL A 428 14.59 -38.32 -10.54
C VAL A 428 13.22 -37.71 -10.83
N ALA A 429 12.22 -38.58 -10.95
CA ALA A 429 10.83 -38.20 -11.11
C ALA A 429 10.23 -37.81 -9.77
N ASP A 430 9.25 -36.93 -9.84
CA ASP A 430 8.38 -36.61 -8.72
C ASP A 430 7.31 -37.69 -8.58
N THR A 431 7.41 -38.49 -7.53
CA THR A 431 6.46 -39.57 -7.23
C THR A 431 5.10 -39.08 -6.75
N MET A 432 4.95 -37.80 -6.39
CA MET A 432 3.66 -37.21 -5.99
C MET A 432 2.89 -36.60 -7.16
N ALA A 433 3.52 -36.41 -8.31
CA ALA A 433 2.89 -35.83 -9.48
C ALA A 433 2.05 -36.87 -10.25
N ASP A 434 0.76 -36.58 -10.48
CA ASP A 434 -0.11 -37.38 -11.35
C ASP A 434 -0.19 -36.74 -12.75
N LEU A 435 0.47 -37.37 -13.71
CA LEU A 435 0.53 -36.93 -15.10
C LEU A 435 -0.31 -37.80 -16.05
N SER A 436 -1.09 -38.72 -15.48
CA SER A 436 -1.90 -39.68 -16.24
C SER A 436 -2.93 -38.99 -17.15
N ASN A 437 -3.52 -37.89 -16.69
CA ASN A 437 -4.56 -37.16 -17.44
C ASN A 437 -4.01 -36.22 -18.52
N PHE A 438 -2.86 -35.56 -18.28
CA PHE A 438 -2.30 -34.59 -19.22
C PHE A 438 -1.56 -35.22 -20.41
N ASN A 439 -1.07 -36.46 -20.25
CA ASN A 439 -0.27 -37.15 -21.26
C ASN A 439 -1.01 -38.33 -21.91
N LYS A 440 -2.35 -38.32 -21.93
CA LYS A 440 -3.16 -39.45 -22.41
C LYS A 440 -2.76 -39.89 -23.84
N THR A 441 -2.65 -38.93 -24.77
CA THR A 441 -2.27 -39.20 -26.16
C THR A 441 -0.87 -39.83 -26.28
N THR A 442 0.09 -39.35 -25.50
CA THR A 442 1.47 -39.87 -25.46
C THR A 442 1.51 -41.27 -24.83
N SER A 443 0.75 -41.46 -23.75
CA SER A 443 0.62 -42.73 -23.06
C SER A 443 0.09 -43.82 -23.98
N GLU A 444 -0.93 -43.51 -24.78
CA GLU A 444 -1.53 -44.42 -25.76
C GLU A 444 -0.57 -44.69 -26.93
N LYS A 445 0.06 -43.64 -27.49
CA LYS A 445 1.00 -43.74 -28.62
C LYS A 445 2.16 -44.69 -28.34
N PHE A 446 2.76 -44.61 -27.15
CA PHE A 446 3.93 -45.41 -26.79
C PHE A 446 3.63 -46.60 -25.88
N LYS A 447 2.35 -46.85 -25.56
CA LYS A 447 1.89 -48.01 -24.76
C LYS A 447 2.50 -48.08 -23.36
N PHE A 448 2.55 -46.95 -22.66
CA PHE A 448 3.03 -46.91 -21.28
C PHE A 448 2.16 -47.80 -20.38
N PRO A 449 2.77 -48.66 -19.53
CA PRO A 449 2.03 -49.59 -18.68
C PRO A 449 1.23 -48.86 -17.60
N ASP A 450 0.03 -49.37 -17.31
CA ASP A 450 -0.83 -48.91 -16.22
C ASP A 450 -0.37 -49.47 -14.86
N ILE A 451 0.81 -49.02 -14.43
CA ILE A 451 1.44 -49.39 -13.14
C ILE A 451 1.62 -48.16 -12.25
N GLU A 452 1.85 -48.36 -10.96
CA GLU A 452 2.05 -47.29 -9.95
C GLU A 452 3.11 -46.25 -10.37
N ASN A 453 4.11 -46.67 -11.16
CA ASN A 453 5.18 -45.78 -11.66
C ASN A 453 4.86 -45.06 -12.99
N LYS A 454 3.64 -45.17 -13.54
CA LYS A 454 3.30 -44.61 -14.87
C LYS A 454 3.62 -43.12 -14.98
N SER A 455 3.28 -42.33 -13.97
CA SER A 455 3.59 -40.89 -13.96
C SER A 455 5.11 -40.62 -13.95
N SER A 456 5.90 -41.44 -13.27
CA SER A 456 7.36 -41.35 -13.27
C SER A 456 7.97 -41.71 -14.63
N LEU A 457 7.39 -42.68 -15.34
CA LEU A 457 7.82 -43.06 -16.70
C LEU A 457 7.48 -41.98 -17.73
N LEU A 458 6.30 -41.36 -17.63
CA LEU A 458 5.91 -40.23 -18.48
C LEU A 458 6.80 -39.00 -18.23
N GLN A 459 7.22 -38.78 -16.99
CA GLN A 459 8.20 -37.77 -16.63
C GLN A 459 9.57 -38.03 -17.28
N LEU A 460 10.07 -39.27 -17.21
CA LEU A 460 11.29 -39.67 -17.91
C LEU A 460 11.16 -39.46 -19.42
N PHE A 461 10.04 -39.85 -20.02
CA PHE A 461 9.79 -39.66 -21.45
C PHE A 461 9.92 -38.19 -21.86
N GLN A 462 9.23 -37.29 -21.16
CA GLN A 462 9.31 -35.86 -21.44
C GLN A 462 10.74 -35.34 -21.28
N PHE A 463 11.48 -35.83 -20.27
CA PHE A 463 12.88 -35.47 -20.07
C PHE A 463 13.77 -35.92 -21.24
N VAL A 464 13.65 -37.18 -21.67
CA VAL A 464 14.42 -37.77 -22.78
C VAL A 464 14.07 -37.10 -24.11
N GLU A 465 12.78 -36.95 -24.43
CA GLU A 465 12.30 -36.32 -25.66
C GLU A 465 12.89 -34.91 -25.83
N ASN A 466 12.84 -34.12 -24.77
CA ASN A 466 13.41 -32.77 -24.78
C ASN A 466 14.93 -32.74 -24.98
N LYS A 467 15.65 -33.69 -24.36
CA LYS A 467 17.12 -33.78 -24.48
C LYS A 467 17.54 -34.13 -25.90
N ILE A 468 16.80 -35.00 -26.56
CA ILE A 468 17.16 -35.50 -27.89
C ILE A 468 16.63 -34.58 -29.01
N ALA A 469 15.51 -33.89 -28.79
CA ALA A 469 14.94 -32.94 -29.74
C ALA A 469 15.91 -31.81 -30.11
N GLN A 470 16.75 -31.37 -29.15
CA GLN A 470 17.80 -30.36 -29.37
C GLN A 470 18.87 -30.80 -30.40
N ASN A 471 18.95 -32.10 -30.71
CA ASN A 471 19.92 -32.67 -31.64
C ASN A 471 19.25 -33.26 -32.89
N ASN A 472 18.02 -32.83 -33.23
CA ASN A 472 17.23 -33.33 -34.36
C ASN A 472 16.97 -34.86 -34.32
N LEU A 473 16.86 -35.42 -33.12
CA LEU A 473 16.55 -36.84 -32.90
C LEU A 473 15.10 -36.98 -32.43
N SER A 474 14.50 -38.15 -32.69
CA SER A 474 13.12 -38.46 -32.30
C SER A 474 13.01 -39.85 -31.67
N ILE A 475 12.03 -40.02 -30.79
CA ILE A 475 11.70 -41.32 -30.21
C ILE A 475 10.79 -42.05 -31.20
N ASN A 476 11.25 -43.19 -31.69
CA ASN A 476 10.50 -44.04 -32.63
C ASN A 476 9.61 -45.04 -31.88
N LEU A 477 10.15 -45.72 -30.88
CA LEU A 477 9.47 -46.75 -30.09
C LEU A 477 9.99 -46.78 -28.67
N ILE A 478 9.15 -47.20 -27.72
CA ILE A 478 9.54 -47.47 -26.33
C ILE A 478 9.07 -48.87 -25.98
N ASN A 479 9.92 -49.63 -25.30
CA ASN A 479 9.56 -50.91 -24.71
C ASN A 479 9.78 -50.83 -23.19
N HIS A 480 8.84 -51.40 -22.44
CA HIS A 480 8.72 -51.23 -20.99
C HIS A 480 8.95 -52.54 -20.19
N PRO A 481 10.14 -53.19 -20.25
CA PRO A 481 10.45 -54.29 -19.34
C PRO A 481 10.38 -53.89 -17.86
N ASN A 482 10.26 -54.89 -16.98
CA ASN A 482 10.24 -54.64 -15.54
C ASN A 482 11.51 -53.91 -15.08
N TYR A 483 11.34 -52.72 -14.47
CA TYR A 483 12.42 -51.87 -13.94
C TYR A 483 13.42 -51.36 -15.00
N GLN A 484 13.04 -51.37 -16.28
CA GLN A 484 13.89 -50.93 -17.37
C GLN A 484 13.07 -50.31 -18.50
N GLU A 485 13.50 -49.18 -19.03
CA GLU A 485 12.93 -48.56 -20.22
C GLU A 485 13.89 -48.68 -21.40
N LEU A 486 13.38 -49.11 -22.56
CA LEU A 486 14.15 -49.23 -23.79
C LEU A 486 13.64 -48.21 -24.81
N TYR A 487 14.39 -47.14 -25.01
CA TYR A 487 14.09 -46.08 -25.98
C TYR A 487 14.77 -46.38 -27.31
N GLU A 488 13.98 -46.55 -28.36
CA GLU A 488 14.48 -46.56 -29.73
C GLU A 488 14.47 -45.14 -30.29
N ILE A 489 15.65 -44.59 -30.51
CA ILE A 489 15.88 -43.23 -30.99
C ILE A 489 16.29 -43.29 -32.46
N LYS A 490 15.63 -42.48 -33.28
CA LYS A 490 15.88 -42.35 -34.71
C LYS A 490 16.48 -40.98 -35.02
N GLY A 491 17.57 -40.98 -35.78
CA GLY A 491 18.21 -39.78 -36.30
C GLY A 491 17.71 -39.38 -37.69
N SER A 492 18.06 -38.17 -38.11
CA SER A 492 17.59 -37.55 -39.36
C SER A 492 18.07 -38.26 -40.64
N SER A 493 19.17 -39.01 -40.59
CA SER A 493 19.70 -39.79 -41.73
C SER A 493 19.28 -41.27 -41.74
N GLY A 494 18.30 -41.65 -40.89
CA GLY A 494 17.72 -43.00 -40.85
C GLY A 494 18.44 -43.99 -39.94
N GLU A 495 19.52 -43.57 -39.27
CA GLU A 495 20.14 -44.34 -38.20
C GLU A 495 19.20 -44.54 -37.00
N VAL A 496 19.35 -45.69 -36.34
CA VAL A 496 18.55 -46.06 -35.16
C VAL A 496 19.46 -46.56 -34.04
N ALA A 497 19.18 -46.16 -32.81
CA ALA A 497 19.85 -46.63 -31.61
C ALA A 497 18.84 -46.97 -30.52
N THR A 498 19.12 -48.05 -29.78
CA THR A 498 18.33 -48.45 -28.61
C THR A 498 19.11 -48.11 -27.34
N VAL A 499 18.51 -47.30 -26.47
CA VAL A 499 19.05 -46.87 -25.19
C VAL A 499 18.24 -47.51 -24.07
N SER A 500 18.93 -48.09 -23.09
CA SER A 500 18.36 -48.72 -21.91
C SER A 500 18.52 -47.84 -20.69
N ILE A 501 17.45 -47.65 -19.91
CA ILE A 501 17.46 -46.87 -18.66
C ILE A 501 16.82 -47.71 -17.55
N TYR A 502 17.60 -48.06 -16.53
CA TYR A 502 17.10 -48.80 -15.37
C TYR A 502 16.50 -47.85 -14.32
N TYR A 503 15.44 -48.27 -13.65
CA TYR A 503 14.76 -47.44 -12.64
C TYR A 503 14.32 -48.24 -11.41
N ASN A 504 13.92 -47.54 -10.35
CA ASN A 504 13.35 -48.13 -9.13
C ASN A 504 11.98 -47.52 -8.79
N ASN A 505 11.28 -48.11 -7.82
CA ASN A 505 9.96 -47.65 -7.34
C ASN A 505 10.00 -46.31 -6.58
N LYS A 506 11.17 -45.69 -6.44
CA LYS A 506 11.32 -44.34 -5.85
C LYS A 506 11.42 -43.25 -6.92
N GLY A 507 11.11 -43.57 -8.18
CA GLY A 507 11.23 -42.64 -9.31
C GLY A 507 12.67 -42.27 -9.66
N GLN A 508 13.66 -43.08 -9.27
CA GLN A 508 15.08 -42.80 -9.56
C GLN A 508 15.53 -43.61 -10.77
N PHE A 509 16.15 -42.93 -11.74
CA PHE A 509 16.60 -43.51 -13.01
C PHE A 509 18.13 -43.46 -13.09
N LYS A 510 18.74 -44.58 -13.45
CA LYS A 510 20.20 -44.71 -13.64
C LYS A 510 20.65 -44.15 -14.98
N MET A 511 21.95 -43.93 -15.12
CA MET A 511 22.55 -43.53 -16.39
C MET A 511 22.15 -44.48 -17.54
N PRO A 512 21.80 -43.93 -18.71
CA PRO A 512 21.42 -44.71 -19.88
C PRO A 512 22.59 -45.60 -20.33
N THR A 513 22.28 -46.74 -20.94
CA THR A 513 23.25 -47.65 -21.57
C THR A 513 22.89 -47.89 -23.03
N LEU A 514 23.87 -47.79 -23.94
CA LEU A 514 23.65 -48.05 -25.37
C LEU A 514 23.58 -49.56 -25.60
N MET A 515 22.43 -50.06 -26.07
CA MET A 515 22.19 -51.48 -26.29
C MET A 515 22.55 -51.92 -27.71
N LYS A 516 22.00 -51.23 -28.71
CA LYS A 516 22.17 -51.53 -30.14
C LYS A 516 22.23 -50.23 -30.93
N SER A 517 22.98 -50.23 -32.03
CA SER A 517 23.07 -49.08 -32.93
C SER A 517 23.33 -49.55 -34.36
N THR A 518 22.62 -48.95 -35.31
CA THR A 518 22.77 -49.22 -36.75
C THR A 518 22.89 -47.89 -37.48
N PRO A 519 23.98 -47.62 -38.22
CA PRO A 519 25.22 -48.41 -38.36
C PRO A 519 26.08 -48.46 -37.08
N LYS A 520 26.88 -49.53 -36.90
CA LYS A 520 27.77 -49.68 -35.74
C LYS A 520 28.84 -48.58 -35.72
N GLY A 521 28.84 -47.74 -34.68
CA GLY A 521 29.92 -46.78 -34.38
C GLY A 521 29.57 -45.28 -34.49
N ILE A 522 28.50 -44.92 -35.19
CA ILE A 522 28.09 -43.50 -35.36
C ILE A 522 27.53 -42.92 -34.06
N TRP A 523 26.83 -43.74 -33.28
CA TRP A 523 26.11 -43.31 -32.08
C TRP A 523 26.99 -43.08 -30.84
N ARG A 524 28.31 -43.37 -30.87
CA ARG A 524 29.20 -43.05 -29.72
C ARG A 524 29.31 -41.53 -29.44
N ARG A 525 29.16 -40.69 -30.47
CA ARG A 525 29.14 -39.21 -30.34
C ARG A 525 27.79 -38.69 -29.86
N THR A 526 26.70 -39.32 -30.29
CA THR A 526 25.31 -38.95 -29.95
C THR A 526 24.89 -39.50 -28.58
N PHE A 527 25.38 -40.67 -28.17
CA PHE A 527 25.20 -41.20 -26.82
C PHE A 527 25.85 -40.29 -25.78
N LYS A 528 26.99 -39.69 -26.13
CA LYS A 528 27.60 -38.59 -25.39
C LYS A 528 26.72 -37.33 -25.32
N SER A 529 25.76 -37.08 -26.21
CA SER A 529 24.79 -35.96 -26.02
C SER A 529 23.66 -36.30 -25.03
N VAL A 530 23.42 -37.60 -24.81
CA VAL A 530 22.52 -38.09 -23.75
C VAL A 530 23.26 -38.12 -22.39
N GLU A 531 24.57 -38.40 -22.36
CA GLU A 531 25.42 -38.42 -21.15
C GLU A 531 26.06 -37.05 -20.77
N ILE A 532 26.54 -36.26 -21.74
CA ILE A 532 27.31 -35.03 -21.50
C ILE A 532 26.37 -33.85 -21.30
N GLY A 533 26.05 -33.67 -20.03
CA GLY A 533 25.75 -32.39 -19.43
C GLY A 533 25.65 -32.66 -17.94
N LYS A 534 26.54 -32.05 -17.13
CA LYS A 534 26.25 -31.84 -15.70
C LYS A 534 24.79 -31.42 -15.59
N PRO A 535 24.04 -31.90 -14.59
CA PRO A 535 22.59 -31.70 -14.53
C PRO A 535 22.31 -30.21 -14.69
N ASN A 536 21.92 -29.80 -15.90
CA ASN A 536 21.30 -28.52 -16.12
C ASN A 536 19.93 -28.71 -15.50
N PHE A 537 19.87 -28.33 -14.22
CA PHE A 537 18.71 -28.40 -13.36
C PHE A 537 17.51 -27.86 -14.13
N ARG A 538 16.62 -28.78 -14.55
CA ARG A 538 15.27 -28.39 -14.95
C ARG A 538 14.49 -28.17 -13.66
N PHE A 539 14.05 -26.93 -13.48
CA PHE A 539 13.23 -26.53 -12.36
C PHE A 539 11.85 -27.17 -12.49
N TYR A 540 11.39 -27.81 -11.42
CA TYR A 540 10.01 -28.28 -11.30
C TYR A 540 9.18 -27.19 -10.65
N PHE A 541 8.06 -26.85 -11.27
CA PHE A 541 7.11 -25.86 -10.76
C PHE A 541 6.07 -26.56 -9.88
N TYR A 542 6.10 -26.28 -8.58
CA TYR A 542 5.03 -26.66 -7.65
C TYR A 542 4.13 -25.45 -7.39
N SER A 543 2.87 -25.51 -7.82
CA SER A 543 1.81 -24.62 -7.31
C SER A 543 1.01 -25.41 -6.28
N LYS A 544 1.06 -24.98 -5.02
CA LYS A 544 0.27 -25.56 -3.93
C LYS A 544 -0.88 -24.62 -3.55
N GLN A 545 -1.60 -24.09 -4.54
CA GLN A 545 -2.94 -23.47 -4.40
C GLN A 545 -3.35 -22.84 -5.75
N LEU A 546 -3.98 -23.63 -6.62
CA LEU A 546 -4.97 -23.09 -7.53
C LEU A 546 -6.32 -23.32 -6.85
N ALA A 547 -6.97 -22.25 -6.41
CA ALA A 547 -8.35 -22.33 -5.95
C ALA A 547 -9.22 -22.76 -7.15
N LYS A 548 -10.18 -23.66 -6.89
CA LYS A 548 -11.06 -24.30 -7.90
C LYS A 548 -11.90 -23.34 -8.76
N ASN A 549 -11.83 -22.02 -8.54
CA ASN A 549 -12.68 -21.04 -9.22
C ASN A 549 -12.02 -20.32 -10.42
N ASP A 550 -10.71 -20.47 -10.65
CA ASP A 550 -9.98 -19.67 -11.66
C ASP A 550 -9.88 -20.32 -13.05
N ILE A 551 -10.53 -21.47 -13.30
CA ILE A 551 -10.45 -22.18 -14.59
C ILE A 551 -11.59 -21.78 -15.56
N ARG A 552 -12.57 -20.97 -15.15
CA ARG A 552 -13.76 -20.68 -15.98
C ARG A 552 -13.66 -19.50 -16.96
N ALA A 553 -12.48 -18.94 -17.20
CA ALA A 553 -12.31 -17.80 -18.10
C ALA A 553 -11.51 -18.10 -19.39
N ILE A 554 -11.56 -19.33 -19.91
CA ILE A 554 -11.08 -19.62 -21.28
C ILE A 554 -12.24 -20.26 -22.04
N LYS A 555 -13.07 -19.43 -22.70
CA LYS A 555 -13.93 -19.91 -23.79
C LYS A 555 -13.13 -19.90 -25.09
N PRO A 556 -13.17 -20.97 -25.90
CA PRO A 556 -12.44 -21.05 -27.15
C PRO A 556 -13.28 -20.43 -28.26
N THR A 557 -12.94 -19.24 -28.71
CA THR A 557 -13.33 -18.82 -30.06
C THR A 557 -12.17 -18.14 -30.77
N THR A 558 -11.95 -18.63 -31.99
CA THR A 558 -11.14 -18.11 -33.10
C THR A 558 -9.62 -18.36 -33.09
N LYS A 559 -9.25 -19.35 -33.93
CA LYS A 559 -7.97 -19.59 -34.64
C LYS A 559 -6.83 -18.62 -34.30
N ILE A 560 -5.88 -19.07 -33.50
CA ILE A 560 -4.54 -18.46 -33.40
C ILE A 560 -3.53 -19.47 -33.97
N LYS A 561 -2.80 -19.04 -35.00
CA LYS A 561 -1.61 -19.73 -35.51
C LYS A 561 -0.59 -19.81 -34.36
N GLU A 562 -0.18 -21.02 -34.02
CA GLU A 562 0.84 -21.27 -33.00
C GLU A 562 2.21 -20.74 -33.46
N ASN A 563 2.62 -19.59 -32.94
CA ASN A 563 4.02 -19.19 -32.88
C ASN A 563 4.41 -19.18 -31.40
N TRP A 564 5.15 -20.21 -30.98
CA TRP A 564 5.72 -20.30 -29.64
C TRP A 564 6.96 -19.40 -29.54
N PHE A 565 6.90 -18.38 -28.69
CA PHE A 565 8.05 -17.55 -28.33
C PHE A 565 8.94 -18.26 -27.30
N TRP A 566 10.21 -18.44 -27.62
CA TRP A 566 11.26 -18.82 -26.68
C TRP A 566 12.03 -17.57 -26.23
N LEU A 567 12.16 -17.35 -24.92
CA LEU A 567 13.10 -16.39 -24.33
C LEU A 567 14.32 -17.15 -23.81
N HIS A 568 15.46 -16.98 -24.47
CA HIS A 568 16.78 -17.36 -23.98
C HIS A 568 17.32 -16.26 -23.07
N TYR A 569 17.64 -16.58 -21.81
CA TYR A 569 18.51 -15.76 -20.97
C TYR A 569 19.89 -16.44 -20.90
N THR A 570 20.88 -15.88 -21.59
CA THR A 570 22.29 -16.26 -21.46
C THR A 570 22.99 -15.23 -20.57
N SER A 571 23.49 -15.68 -19.41
CA SER A 571 24.40 -14.91 -18.56
C SER A 571 25.81 -14.91 -19.18
N SER A 572 26.24 -13.77 -19.73
CA SER A 572 27.61 -13.58 -20.18
C SER A 572 28.46 -12.98 -19.06
N LEU A 573 29.27 -13.83 -18.42
CA LEU A 573 30.50 -13.42 -17.73
C LEU A 573 31.52 -12.98 -18.80
N GLN A 574 31.77 -11.68 -18.93
CA GLN A 574 32.94 -11.19 -19.67
C GLN A 574 34.15 -11.08 -18.74
N ARG A 575 35.14 -11.95 -18.98
CA ARG A 575 36.51 -11.75 -18.52
C ARG A 575 37.14 -10.64 -19.37
N HIS A 576 37.72 -9.66 -18.69
CA HIS A 576 38.71 -8.75 -19.27
C HIS A 576 39.87 -9.54 -19.85
N ASN A 577 40.31 -9.15 -21.06
CA ASN A 577 41.69 -9.27 -21.48
C ASN A 577 42.10 -7.94 -22.13
N SER A 578 43.12 -7.36 -21.50
CA SER A 578 44.00 -6.30 -21.94
C SER A 578 44.66 -6.57 -23.29
N ILE A 579 44.57 -5.62 -24.22
CA ILE A 579 45.61 -4.68 -24.72
C ILE A 579 44.95 -3.84 -25.82
#